data_AF-A0A9E5QN23-F1
#
_entry.id   AF-A0A9E5QN23-F1
#
_cell.length_a   1.000
_cell.length_b   1.000
_cell.length_c   1.000
_cell.angle_alpha   90.00
_cell.angle_beta   90.00
_cell.angle_gamma   90.00
#
_symmetry.space_group_name_H-M   'P 1'
#
loop_
_entity.id
_entity.type
_entity.pdbx_description
1 polymer ?
#
loop_
_entity_poly.entity_id
_entity_poly.type
_entity_poly.pdbx_seq_one_letter_code
_entity_poly.pdbx_strand_id
1 'polypeptide(L)'
;MDSLPPTSGSLAAGNPSVPDEHLTDPAIDTMILMLAEKGIDLYETAETPDGIVGTEEIVIIKGNYQWNGRNTTNTDRVKGLIWRVLNHPDDFSGEILVCDNTQDIGTGINQADNNSEDLGQSIIDVVLTFYTKGYPVYYLDWVYIWDNVASEYSEGDYSDGYVYEEISKITYPKFKSPLSNTYISLRYGVWDSLTSTYDSSGLCVIDFPVLKAHGWAGSTIAIKNWIGVMTTAYSTERFGSFNDMHNIYYFGSHALVARTLAVTYPDLTFIDATWTTRQGPVNPTDVVNTNMMMASTDPAAASWYAAKYILTPVAVYPNQTDPDNPGGTYNNILTTWTNFLSDSCNIPCTRDSSEISVYDRWLFPDNINPAVLVSSPQSGETYTVLPDLTIHFSDDRNIDRGYFQLDGCESGWSEFWDYNCGGNDTSITWTIPDLPGGEYSLFFKVCDDAGNVNADSCTYTWEFNYQPYICGDANSDGTANVSDAVHIINYVFIGGDAPDPMEAGNVNCDGAVNVSDAVWIINYVFVGGNVPCDINGDEIPDC
;
A
#
# COMPACT_ATOMS: atom_id res chain seq x y z
N MET A 1 11.52 -3.00 -5.06
CA MET A 1 11.14 -1.87 -4.20
C MET A 1 11.28 -2.35 -2.77
N ASP A 2 12.05 -1.62 -1.95
CA ASP A 2 12.50 -2.07 -0.62
C ASP A 2 11.81 -1.31 0.54
N SER A 3 10.70 -0.64 0.22
CA SER A 3 9.75 -0.03 1.15
C SER A 3 8.44 0.17 0.39
N LEU A 4 7.34 -0.44 0.84
CA LEU A 4 6.03 -0.22 0.22
C LEU A 4 5.32 0.90 0.95
N PRO A 5 4.82 1.92 0.22
CA PRO A 5 3.92 2.90 0.80
C PRO A 5 2.59 2.22 1.22
N PRO A 6 1.95 2.73 2.28
CA PRO A 6 0.68 2.19 2.75
C PRO A 6 -0.40 2.29 1.67
N THR A 7 -1.38 1.40 1.73
CA THR A 7 -2.53 1.50 0.80
C THR A 7 -3.34 2.77 1.06
N SER A 8 -3.94 3.34 0.01
CA SER A 8 -4.70 4.60 0.05
C SER A 8 -5.96 4.58 0.92
N GLY A 9 -6.42 3.39 1.32
CA GLY A 9 -7.57 3.21 2.21
C GLY A 9 -8.16 1.81 2.14
N SER A 10 -8.96 1.47 3.16
CA SER A 10 -9.75 0.23 3.22
C SER A 10 -11.05 0.37 2.41
N LEU A 11 -11.46 -0.70 1.74
CA LEU A 11 -12.70 -0.74 0.97
C LEU A 11 -13.96 -0.96 1.82
N ALA A 12 -13.85 -1.35 3.10
CA ALA A 12 -14.99 -1.84 3.90
C ALA A 12 -15.91 -2.79 3.09
N ALA A 13 -15.44 -4.02 2.85
CA ALA A 13 -16.13 -5.15 2.19
C ALA A 13 -17.36 -4.81 1.31
N GLY A 14 -17.16 -4.66 0.00
CA GLY A 14 -18.24 -4.59 -1.00
C GLY A 14 -19.12 -3.34 -0.92
N ASN A 15 -18.61 -2.24 -0.38
CA ASN A 15 -19.34 -0.99 -0.26
C ASN A 15 -19.17 -0.10 -1.53
N PRO A 16 -20.22 0.13 -2.34
CA PRO A 16 -20.13 0.98 -3.53
C PRO A 16 -19.87 2.46 -3.21
N SER A 17 -20.06 2.86 -1.95
CA SER A 17 -19.86 4.25 -1.49
C SER A 17 -18.40 4.57 -1.17
N VAL A 18 -17.48 3.63 -1.39
CA VAL A 18 -16.04 3.88 -1.22
C VAL A 18 -15.60 5.01 -2.16
N PRO A 19 -14.93 6.06 -1.64
CA PRO A 19 -14.36 7.12 -2.48
C PRO A 19 -13.32 6.57 -3.46
N ASP A 20 -13.26 7.13 -4.67
CA ASP A 20 -12.31 6.67 -5.70
C ASP A 20 -10.85 6.88 -5.27
N GLU A 21 -10.57 7.83 -4.37
CA GLU A 21 -9.25 8.03 -3.77
C GLU A 21 -8.75 6.82 -2.97
N HIS A 22 -9.63 5.92 -2.53
CA HIS A 22 -9.25 4.66 -1.85
C HIS A 22 -8.98 3.50 -2.84
N LEU A 23 -9.24 3.69 -4.14
CA LEU A 23 -9.03 2.67 -5.19
C LEU A 23 -7.60 2.69 -5.75
N THR A 24 -6.87 3.79 -5.57
CA THR A 24 -5.45 3.90 -5.93
C THR A 24 -4.60 3.02 -5.03
N ASP A 25 -3.38 2.68 -5.47
CA ASP A 25 -2.41 2.06 -4.59
C ASP A 25 -1.01 2.61 -4.89
N PRO A 26 -0.42 3.38 -3.96
CA PRO A 26 0.85 4.05 -4.22
C PRO A 26 2.01 3.11 -4.56
N ALA A 27 2.00 1.85 -4.10
CA ALA A 27 3.06 0.90 -4.44
C ALA A 27 2.92 0.39 -5.88
N ILE A 28 1.69 0.14 -6.35
CA ILE A 28 1.42 -0.16 -7.75
C ILE A 28 1.76 1.03 -8.63
N ASP A 29 1.33 2.24 -8.26
CA ASP A 29 1.63 3.48 -9.00
C ASP A 29 3.14 3.64 -9.17
N THR A 30 3.88 3.49 -8.07
CA THR A 30 5.35 3.55 -8.09
C THR A 30 5.91 2.45 -8.98
N MET A 31 5.45 1.20 -8.85
CA MET A 31 5.97 0.09 -9.68
C MET A 31 5.75 0.32 -11.18
N ILE A 32 4.60 0.87 -11.57
CA ILE A 32 4.31 1.21 -12.98
C ILE A 32 5.27 2.30 -13.47
N LEU A 33 5.53 3.34 -12.67
CA LEU A 33 6.53 4.36 -13.00
C LEU A 33 7.94 3.77 -13.14
N MET A 34 8.30 2.82 -12.25
CA MET A 34 9.58 2.12 -12.30
C MET A 34 9.74 1.30 -13.59
N LEU A 35 8.66 0.68 -14.08
CA LEU A 35 8.62 -0.06 -15.34
C LEU A 35 8.72 0.88 -16.55
N ALA A 36 7.97 1.97 -16.56
CA ALA A 36 7.95 2.95 -17.65
C ALA A 36 9.33 3.59 -17.88
N GLU A 37 10.07 3.92 -16.80
CA GLU A 37 11.45 4.42 -16.89
C GLU A 37 12.43 3.41 -17.54
N LYS A 38 12.02 2.13 -17.64
CA LYS A 38 12.78 1.07 -18.30
C LYS A 38 12.23 0.72 -19.68
N GLY A 39 11.32 1.54 -20.20
CA GLY A 39 10.67 1.35 -21.49
C GLY A 39 9.66 0.21 -21.48
N ILE A 40 9.11 -0.12 -20.31
CA ILE A 40 8.03 -1.09 -20.15
C ILE A 40 6.80 -0.31 -19.69
N ASP A 41 6.06 0.25 -20.64
CA ASP A 41 4.85 0.99 -20.36
C ASP A 41 3.68 0.04 -20.09
N LEU A 42 2.87 0.36 -19.06
CA LEU A 42 1.66 -0.43 -18.78
C LEU A 42 0.63 -0.31 -19.91
N TYR A 43 0.57 0.85 -20.57
CA TYR A 43 -0.51 1.20 -21.51
C TYR A 43 -0.03 1.12 -22.95
N GLU A 44 -0.74 0.37 -23.78
CA GLU A 44 -0.57 0.43 -25.23
C GLU A 44 -1.26 1.70 -25.75
N THR A 45 -0.48 2.66 -26.22
CA THR A 45 -0.99 3.93 -26.77
C THR A 45 -0.31 4.26 -28.09
N ALA A 46 -0.76 5.34 -28.74
CA ALA A 46 -0.05 5.87 -29.91
C ALA A 46 1.41 6.29 -29.61
N GLU A 47 1.71 6.69 -28.37
CA GLU A 47 3.06 7.08 -27.94
C GLU A 47 3.89 5.87 -27.47
N THR A 48 3.22 4.84 -26.95
CA THR A 48 3.79 3.63 -26.37
C THR A 48 3.17 2.38 -27.02
N PRO A 49 3.43 2.11 -28.31
CA PRO A 49 2.76 1.04 -29.06
C PRO A 49 3.15 -0.38 -28.64
N ASP A 50 4.22 -0.53 -27.86
CA ASP A 50 4.65 -1.80 -27.27
C ASP A 50 4.19 -1.94 -25.79
N GLY A 51 3.23 -1.12 -25.36
CA GLY A 51 2.68 -1.16 -24.01
C GLY A 51 1.92 -2.46 -23.71
N ILE A 52 1.77 -2.78 -22.43
CA ILE A 52 1.30 -4.11 -21.99
C ILE A 52 -0.21 -4.32 -22.13
N VAL A 53 -1.02 -3.29 -21.91
CA VAL A 53 -2.48 -3.39 -21.86
C VAL A 53 -3.09 -2.48 -22.91
N GLY A 54 -3.85 -3.05 -23.83
CA GLY A 54 -4.67 -2.34 -24.81
C GLY A 54 -6.07 -1.98 -24.29
N THR A 55 -6.75 -1.06 -24.96
CA THR A 55 -8.04 -0.50 -24.53
C THR A 55 -9.23 -1.47 -24.64
N GLU A 56 -9.14 -2.51 -25.47
CA GLU A 56 -10.25 -3.45 -25.76
C GLU A 56 -9.98 -4.88 -25.26
N GLU A 57 -8.84 -5.12 -24.62
CA GLU A 57 -8.40 -6.46 -24.24
C GLU A 57 -9.21 -7.07 -23.09
N ILE A 58 -9.24 -8.40 -23.06
CA ILE A 58 -9.54 -9.14 -21.84
C ILE A 58 -8.26 -9.21 -21.00
N VAL A 59 -8.25 -8.55 -19.85
CA VAL A 59 -7.12 -8.55 -18.92
C VAL A 59 -7.34 -9.59 -17.83
N ILE A 60 -6.52 -10.63 -17.80
CA ILE A 60 -6.55 -11.64 -16.74
C ILE A 60 -5.49 -11.30 -15.68
N ILE A 61 -5.94 -11.05 -14.46
CA ILE A 61 -5.07 -10.96 -13.27
C ILE A 61 -5.05 -12.34 -12.61
N LYS A 62 -3.99 -13.09 -12.84
CA LYS A 62 -3.76 -14.42 -12.28
C LYS A 62 -3.14 -14.25 -10.89
N GLY A 63 -3.91 -14.47 -9.83
CA GLY A 63 -3.41 -14.39 -8.45
C GLY A 63 -2.81 -15.69 -7.94
N ASN A 64 -2.54 -15.72 -6.64
CA ASN A 64 -2.29 -16.94 -5.89
C ASN A 64 -3.23 -16.94 -4.67
N TYR A 65 -4.35 -17.66 -4.76
CA TYR A 65 -5.40 -17.65 -3.73
C TYR A 65 -5.51 -18.98 -2.98
N GLN A 66 -4.41 -19.73 -2.97
CA GLN A 66 -4.24 -20.94 -2.19
C GLN A 66 -3.53 -20.62 -0.86
N TRP A 67 -3.95 -21.27 0.22
CA TRP A 67 -3.49 -21.12 1.62
C TRP A 67 -4.12 -19.94 2.40
N ASN A 68 -3.74 -19.80 3.68
CA ASN A 68 -4.19 -18.76 4.62
C ASN A 68 -2.98 -18.17 5.36
N GLY A 69 -3.17 -17.21 6.28
CA GLY A 69 -2.08 -16.63 7.06
C GLY A 69 -1.13 -15.78 6.20
N ARG A 70 -1.69 -14.82 5.43
CA ARG A 70 -0.92 -13.98 4.49
C ARG A 70 -0.24 -14.72 3.32
N ASN A 71 -0.65 -15.95 3.04
CA ASN A 71 -0.09 -16.76 1.95
C ASN A 71 -0.86 -16.63 0.63
N THR A 72 -1.79 -15.69 0.50
CA THR A 72 -2.52 -15.38 -0.73
C THR A 72 -2.22 -13.97 -1.21
N THR A 73 -2.35 -13.72 -2.52
CA THR A 73 -2.02 -12.43 -3.16
C THR A 73 -2.68 -11.25 -2.46
N ASN A 74 -1.90 -10.19 -2.24
CA ASN A 74 -2.32 -8.95 -1.62
C ASN A 74 -3.45 -8.26 -2.42
N THR A 75 -4.61 -8.14 -1.78
CA THR A 75 -5.82 -7.51 -2.30
C THR A 75 -5.69 -5.99 -2.46
N ASP A 76 -4.89 -5.30 -1.64
CA ASP A 76 -4.61 -3.86 -1.81
C ASP A 76 -3.91 -3.60 -3.14
N ARG A 77 -2.94 -4.45 -3.49
CA ARG A 77 -2.16 -4.29 -4.73
C ARG A 77 -2.95 -4.74 -5.96
N VAL A 78 -3.79 -5.76 -5.85
CA VAL A 78 -4.70 -6.10 -6.95
C VAL A 78 -5.73 -4.99 -7.18
N LYS A 79 -6.27 -4.38 -6.11
CA LYS A 79 -7.16 -3.20 -6.19
C LYS A 79 -6.50 -2.06 -6.98
N GLY A 80 -5.27 -1.69 -6.61
CA GLY A 80 -4.52 -0.66 -7.32
C GLY A 80 -4.28 -0.99 -8.79
N LEU A 81 -3.89 -2.22 -9.10
CA LEU A 81 -3.68 -2.65 -10.48
C LEU A 81 -4.96 -2.57 -11.32
N ILE A 82 -6.09 -3.04 -10.78
CA ILE A 82 -7.41 -2.91 -11.42
C ILE A 82 -7.71 -1.44 -11.72
N TRP A 83 -7.51 -0.56 -10.74
CA TRP A 83 -7.74 0.88 -10.92
C TRP A 83 -6.86 1.47 -12.02
N ARG A 84 -5.60 1.05 -12.12
CA ARG A 84 -4.69 1.51 -13.15
C ARG A 84 -5.04 1.05 -14.55
N VAL A 85 -5.53 -0.18 -14.71
CA VAL A 85 -6.03 -0.67 -16.00
C VAL A 85 -7.30 0.09 -16.41
N LEU A 86 -8.24 0.29 -15.48
CA LEU A 86 -9.47 1.03 -15.76
C LEU A 86 -9.23 2.49 -16.16
N ASN A 87 -8.16 3.11 -15.65
CA ASN A 87 -7.73 4.47 -16.00
C ASN A 87 -6.72 4.49 -17.16
N HIS A 88 -6.84 3.56 -18.11
CA HIS A 88 -6.09 3.61 -19.36
C HIS A 88 -6.25 5.01 -20.01
N PRO A 89 -5.17 5.67 -20.46
CA PRO A 89 -5.22 7.05 -20.96
C PRO A 89 -6.10 7.21 -22.20
N ASP A 90 -6.22 6.17 -23.01
CA ASP A 90 -7.08 6.12 -24.21
C ASP A 90 -8.47 5.50 -23.95
N ASP A 91 -8.95 5.55 -22.70
CA ASP A 91 -10.23 5.00 -22.22
C ASP A 91 -10.37 3.47 -22.36
N PHE A 92 -10.28 2.75 -21.23
CA PHE A 92 -10.45 1.30 -21.22
C PHE A 92 -11.91 0.88 -21.43
N SER A 93 -12.12 -0.04 -22.38
CA SER A 93 -13.43 -0.60 -22.76
C SER A 93 -13.48 -2.13 -22.72
N GLY A 94 -12.35 -2.78 -22.43
CA GLY A 94 -12.23 -4.22 -22.25
C GLY A 94 -12.84 -4.74 -20.94
N GLU A 95 -12.38 -5.91 -20.50
CA GLU A 95 -12.88 -6.60 -19.30
C GLU A 95 -11.72 -7.09 -18.44
N ILE A 96 -11.84 -6.97 -17.11
CA ILE A 96 -10.81 -7.43 -16.17
C ILE A 96 -11.33 -8.66 -15.42
N LEU A 97 -10.58 -9.75 -15.47
CA LEU A 97 -10.91 -11.03 -14.84
C LEU A 97 -9.84 -11.41 -13.82
N VAL A 98 -10.22 -11.54 -12.55
CA VAL A 98 -9.33 -12.00 -11.48
C VAL A 98 -9.51 -13.51 -11.26
N CYS A 99 -8.47 -14.29 -11.53
CA CYS A 99 -8.58 -15.74 -11.73
C CYS A 99 -7.57 -16.55 -10.90
N ASP A 100 -7.98 -17.73 -10.44
CA ASP A 100 -7.12 -18.84 -9.96
C ASP A 100 -7.97 -20.13 -9.85
N ASN A 101 -7.34 -21.32 -9.87
CA ASN A 101 -8.01 -22.61 -9.62
C ASN A 101 -8.05 -22.96 -8.13
N THR A 102 -7.13 -22.47 -7.30
CA THR A 102 -7.01 -22.72 -5.83
C THR A 102 -6.92 -24.20 -5.36
N GLN A 103 -7.29 -25.15 -6.22
CA GLN A 103 -7.25 -26.62 -6.08
C GLN A 103 -8.12 -27.20 -4.94
N ASP A 104 -9.10 -26.44 -4.44
CA ASP A 104 -10.07 -26.83 -3.39
C ASP A 104 -9.44 -27.55 -2.18
N ILE A 105 -8.35 -26.99 -1.65
CA ILE A 105 -7.67 -27.53 -0.46
C ILE A 105 -8.19 -26.95 0.87
N GLY A 106 -9.40 -26.36 0.86
CA GLY A 106 -10.03 -25.71 2.02
C GLY A 106 -9.70 -24.22 2.18
N THR A 107 -9.06 -23.60 1.18
CA THR A 107 -8.80 -22.16 1.06
C THR A 107 -9.14 -21.74 -0.37
N GLY A 108 -9.45 -20.46 -0.62
CA GLY A 108 -9.85 -20.04 -1.96
C GLY A 108 -9.80 -18.53 -2.18
N ILE A 109 -10.36 -18.09 -3.30
CA ILE A 109 -10.34 -16.70 -3.74
C ILE A 109 -10.89 -15.74 -2.65
N ASN A 110 -11.88 -16.17 -1.87
CA ASN A 110 -12.53 -15.37 -0.83
C ASN A 110 -11.77 -15.23 0.52
N GLN A 111 -10.47 -15.50 0.60
CA GLN A 111 -9.73 -15.39 1.86
C GLN A 111 -9.46 -13.92 2.23
N ALA A 112 -9.94 -13.51 3.41
CA ALA A 112 -9.67 -12.18 3.98
C ALA A 112 -8.29 -12.09 4.68
N ASP A 113 -7.75 -13.23 5.15
CA ASP A 113 -6.39 -13.33 5.73
C ASP A 113 -5.34 -13.49 4.62
N ASN A 114 -5.34 -12.53 3.70
CA ASN A 114 -4.41 -12.43 2.57
C ASN A 114 -3.21 -11.53 2.91
N ASN A 115 -2.31 -11.31 1.96
CA ASN A 115 -1.06 -10.60 2.22
C ASN A 115 -1.20 -9.06 2.35
N SER A 116 -2.43 -8.55 2.44
CA SER A 116 -2.76 -7.12 2.52
C SER A 116 -2.48 -6.48 3.88
N GLU A 117 -2.38 -5.15 3.85
CA GLU A 117 -2.45 -4.31 5.03
C GLU A 117 -3.88 -4.26 5.56
N ASP A 118 -4.87 -4.15 4.67
CA ASP A 118 -6.28 -4.30 5.03
C ASP A 118 -6.65 -5.77 5.25
N LEU A 119 -6.75 -6.15 6.51
CA LEU A 119 -7.13 -7.50 6.96
C LEU A 119 -8.64 -7.77 6.85
N GLY A 120 -9.45 -6.77 6.52
CA GLY A 120 -10.90 -6.84 6.45
C GLY A 120 -11.45 -7.14 5.06
N GLN A 121 -10.61 -7.25 4.02
CA GLN A 121 -11.05 -7.39 2.64
C GLN A 121 -10.53 -8.67 1.99
N SER A 122 -11.39 -9.35 1.24
CA SER A 122 -11.05 -10.42 0.31
C SER A 122 -10.96 -9.90 -1.14
N ILE A 123 -10.48 -10.73 -2.06
CA ILE A 123 -10.50 -10.35 -3.48
C ILE A 123 -11.92 -10.25 -4.04
N ILE A 124 -12.87 -11.02 -3.49
CA ILE A 124 -14.28 -10.92 -3.87
C ILE A 124 -14.80 -9.54 -3.47
N ASP A 125 -14.44 -9.03 -2.29
CA ASP A 125 -14.81 -7.68 -1.85
C ASP A 125 -14.23 -6.59 -2.76
N VAL A 126 -12.97 -6.72 -3.18
CA VAL A 126 -12.32 -5.81 -4.14
C VAL A 126 -13.09 -5.81 -5.46
N VAL A 127 -13.28 -6.99 -6.06
CA VAL A 127 -13.96 -7.12 -7.36
C VAL A 127 -15.40 -6.63 -7.28
N LEU A 128 -16.15 -6.98 -6.22
CA LEU A 128 -17.52 -6.50 -6.04
C LEU A 128 -17.60 -4.98 -5.88
N THR A 129 -16.59 -4.35 -5.27
CA THR A 129 -16.55 -2.88 -5.17
C THR A 129 -16.47 -2.24 -6.55
N PHE A 130 -15.59 -2.73 -7.43
CA PHE A 130 -15.52 -2.24 -8.82
C PHE A 130 -16.78 -2.56 -9.62
N TYR A 131 -17.27 -3.80 -9.52
CA TYR A 131 -18.48 -4.24 -10.21
C TYR A 131 -19.71 -3.39 -9.82
N THR A 132 -19.90 -3.11 -8.53
CA THR A 132 -21.05 -2.31 -8.04
C THR A 132 -20.95 -0.83 -8.40
N LYS A 133 -19.74 -0.32 -8.66
CA LYS A 133 -19.50 1.00 -9.26
C LYS A 133 -19.75 1.03 -10.78
N GLY A 134 -20.01 -0.12 -11.41
CA GLY A 134 -20.32 -0.23 -12.83
C GLY A 134 -19.13 -0.55 -13.74
N TYR A 135 -17.98 -0.91 -13.17
CA TYR A 135 -16.80 -1.31 -13.95
C TYR A 135 -16.88 -2.77 -14.40
N PRO A 136 -16.29 -3.12 -15.56
CA PRO A 136 -16.30 -4.48 -16.12
C PRO A 136 -15.27 -5.39 -15.44
N VAL A 137 -15.38 -5.56 -14.13
CA VAL A 137 -14.44 -6.33 -13.31
C VAL A 137 -15.14 -7.53 -12.68
N TYR A 138 -14.59 -8.72 -12.88
CA TYR A 138 -15.15 -9.98 -12.40
C TYR A 138 -14.09 -10.88 -11.79
N TYR A 139 -14.53 -11.79 -10.94
CA TYR A 139 -13.69 -12.87 -10.45
C TYR A 139 -14.15 -14.17 -11.12
N LEU A 140 -13.19 -15.02 -11.49
CA LEU A 140 -13.47 -16.40 -11.89
C LEU A 140 -12.64 -17.34 -11.02
N ASP A 141 -13.31 -17.93 -10.03
CA ASP A 141 -12.74 -19.04 -9.28
C ASP A 141 -12.84 -20.31 -10.13
N TRP A 142 -11.75 -20.69 -10.80
CA TRP A 142 -11.74 -21.83 -11.71
C TRP A 142 -12.01 -23.18 -11.01
N VAL A 143 -12.27 -23.20 -9.70
CA VAL A 143 -12.94 -24.33 -9.03
C VAL A 143 -14.27 -24.70 -9.70
N TYR A 144 -15.00 -23.78 -10.37
CA TYR A 144 -16.24 -24.18 -11.05
C TYR A 144 -16.01 -25.09 -12.28
N ILE A 145 -14.82 -25.02 -12.89
CA ILE A 145 -14.39 -25.90 -14.00
C ILE A 145 -13.42 -26.99 -13.55
N TRP A 146 -12.95 -26.94 -12.29
CA TRP A 146 -12.00 -27.80 -11.58
C TRP A 146 -11.43 -29.00 -12.35
N ASP A 147 -12.23 -30.06 -12.55
CA ASP A 147 -11.86 -31.31 -13.19
C ASP A 147 -12.62 -31.58 -14.51
N ASN A 148 -13.38 -30.58 -14.99
CA ASN A 148 -14.07 -30.67 -16.26
C ASN A 148 -13.07 -30.54 -17.40
N VAL A 149 -12.94 -31.61 -18.19
CA VAL A 149 -12.07 -31.64 -19.38
C VAL A 149 -12.91 -31.42 -20.63
N ALA A 150 -12.50 -30.45 -21.43
CA ALA A 150 -13.17 -30.02 -22.66
C ALA A 150 -12.17 -30.02 -23.83
N SER A 151 -12.64 -30.22 -25.06
CA SER A 151 -11.81 -30.00 -26.25
C SER A 151 -11.82 -28.52 -26.66
N GLU A 152 -10.98 -28.10 -27.60
CA GLU A 152 -10.90 -26.68 -27.96
C GLU A 152 -12.13 -26.14 -28.70
N TYR A 153 -12.32 -24.82 -28.70
CA TYR A 153 -13.40 -24.17 -29.46
C TYR A 153 -13.29 -24.46 -30.96
N SER A 154 -12.07 -24.56 -31.49
CA SER A 154 -11.82 -24.99 -32.87
C SER A 154 -12.29 -26.41 -33.19
N GLU A 155 -12.54 -27.23 -32.17
CA GLU A 155 -13.09 -28.59 -32.29
C GLU A 155 -14.61 -28.62 -32.12
N GLY A 156 -15.25 -27.46 -31.93
CA GLY A 156 -16.70 -27.31 -31.79
C GLY A 156 -17.23 -27.55 -30.37
N ASP A 157 -16.36 -27.65 -29.38
CA ASP A 157 -16.75 -27.73 -27.97
C ASP A 157 -16.80 -26.33 -27.35
N TYR A 158 -17.98 -25.92 -26.89
CA TYR A 158 -18.22 -24.62 -26.26
C TYR A 158 -18.41 -24.72 -24.75
N SER A 159 -18.11 -25.87 -24.15
CA SER A 159 -18.12 -26.02 -22.70
C SER A 159 -16.93 -25.31 -22.05
N ASP A 160 -17.17 -24.73 -20.87
CA ASP A 160 -16.12 -24.22 -20.00
C ASP A 160 -15.41 -25.41 -19.34
N GLY A 161 -14.08 -25.41 -19.32
CA GLY A 161 -13.30 -26.53 -18.83
C GLY A 161 -11.81 -26.33 -19.03
N TYR A 162 -11.06 -27.41 -18.85
CA TYR A 162 -9.63 -27.46 -19.16
C TYR A 162 -9.40 -28.27 -20.41
N VAL A 163 -8.63 -27.72 -21.35
CA VAL A 163 -8.08 -28.50 -22.46
C VAL A 163 -6.97 -29.38 -21.90
N TYR A 164 -6.95 -30.66 -22.27
CA TYR A 164 -5.93 -31.61 -21.82
C TYR A 164 -5.21 -32.25 -23.00
N GLU A 165 -3.89 -32.08 -23.02
CA GLU A 165 -3.01 -32.69 -24.01
C GLU A 165 -2.35 -33.96 -23.45
N GLU A 166 -2.75 -35.13 -23.96
CA GLU A 166 -2.32 -36.41 -23.38
C GLU A 166 -0.81 -36.65 -23.42
N ILE A 167 -0.13 -36.22 -24.50
CA ILE A 167 1.31 -36.46 -24.69
C ILE A 167 2.15 -35.49 -23.86
N SER A 168 1.85 -34.19 -23.94
CA SER A 168 2.60 -33.13 -23.25
C SER A 168 2.20 -32.99 -21.78
N LYS A 169 1.07 -33.58 -21.38
CA LYS A 169 0.40 -33.43 -20.07
C LYS A 169 -0.06 -32.02 -19.74
N ILE A 170 0.07 -31.08 -20.69
CA ILE A 170 -0.31 -29.68 -20.53
C ILE A 170 -1.82 -29.59 -20.37
N THR A 171 -2.24 -28.72 -19.46
CA THR A 171 -3.64 -28.36 -19.28
C THR A 171 -3.76 -26.86 -19.06
N TYR A 172 -4.78 -26.24 -19.63
CA TYR A 172 -5.06 -24.82 -19.48
C TYR A 172 -6.57 -24.58 -19.57
N PRO A 173 -7.09 -23.55 -18.89
CA PRO A 173 -8.52 -23.29 -18.87
C PRO A 173 -8.97 -22.67 -20.20
N LYS A 174 -10.21 -22.97 -20.56
CA LYS A 174 -11.01 -22.25 -21.54
C LYS A 174 -12.38 -21.98 -20.93
N PHE A 175 -12.89 -20.78 -21.10
CA PHE A 175 -14.16 -20.39 -20.51
C PHE A 175 -14.77 -19.21 -21.25
N LYS A 176 -16.08 -19.06 -21.07
CA LYS A 176 -16.80 -17.89 -21.53
C LYS A 176 -16.71 -16.78 -20.49
N SER A 177 -16.39 -15.56 -20.93
CA SER A 177 -16.45 -14.38 -20.08
C SER A 177 -17.89 -14.16 -19.54
N PRO A 178 -18.03 -13.73 -18.26
CA PRO A 178 -19.31 -13.44 -17.64
C PRO A 178 -20.02 -12.20 -18.22
N LEU A 179 -19.29 -11.20 -18.73
CA LEU A 179 -19.87 -9.95 -19.26
C LEU A 179 -19.95 -9.94 -20.78
N SER A 180 -18.80 -9.97 -21.44
CA SER A 180 -18.69 -9.76 -22.90
C SER A 180 -19.24 -10.94 -23.69
N ASN A 181 -19.52 -12.08 -23.04
CA ASN A 181 -19.86 -13.35 -23.67
C ASN A 181 -18.78 -13.86 -24.63
N THR A 182 -17.56 -13.35 -24.48
CA THR A 182 -16.38 -13.72 -25.27
C THR A 182 -15.88 -15.10 -24.85
N TYR A 183 -15.50 -15.93 -25.81
CA TYR A 183 -14.93 -17.25 -25.56
C TYR A 183 -13.40 -17.13 -25.46
N ILE A 184 -12.83 -17.52 -24.33
CA ILE A 184 -11.42 -17.31 -24.02
C ILE A 184 -10.74 -18.67 -23.90
N SER A 185 -9.72 -18.91 -24.72
CA SER A 185 -8.76 -20.00 -24.50
C SER A 185 -7.49 -19.37 -23.96
N LEU A 186 -7.04 -19.82 -22.79
CA LEU A 186 -5.84 -19.23 -22.20
C LEU A 186 -4.62 -19.40 -23.13
N ARG A 187 -4.58 -20.47 -23.94
CA ARG A 187 -3.48 -20.73 -24.87
C ARG A 187 -3.54 -19.91 -26.16
N TYR A 188 -4.73 -19.74 -26.72
CA TYR A 188 -4.88 -19.21 -28.07
C TYR A 188 -5.44 -17.78 -28.10
N GLY A 189 -6.00 -17.29 -27.00
CA GLY A 189 -6.62 -15.98 -26.90
C GLY A 189 -8.14 -16.02 -27.08
N VAL A 190 -8.68 -14.93 -27.63
CA VAL A 190 -10.11 -14.73 -27.85
C VAL A 190 -10.59 -15.48 -29.09
N TRP A 191 -11.63 -16.31 -28.95
CA TRP A 191 -12.20 -17.08 -30.05
C TRP A 191 -13.30 -16.30 -30.78
N ASP A 192 -13.12 -16.10 -32.10
CA ASP A 192 -14.16 -15.60 -32.99
C ASP A 192 -14.90 -16.77 -33.65
N SER A 193 -16.14 -16.98 -33.23
CA SER A 193 -17.02 -18.03 -33.76
C SER A 193 -17.44 -17.83 -35.23
N LEU A 194 -17.41 -16.60 -35.75
CA LEU A 194 -17.80 -16.29 -37.13
C LEU A 194 -16.70 -16.65 -38.12
N THR A 195 -15.45 -16.34 -37.77
CA THR A 195 -14.28 -16.64 -38.60
C THR A 195 -13.65 -18.00 -38.26
N SER A 196 -13.98 -18.57 -37.10
CA SER A 196 -13.35 -19.77 -36.54
C SER A 196 -11.84 -19.60 -36.37
N THR A 197 -11.43 -18.43 -35.86
CA THR A 197 -10.03 -18.08 -35.59
C THR A 197 -9.87 -17.60 -34.15
N TYR A 198 -8.66 -17.71 -33.62
CA TYR A 198 -8.29 -17.08 -32.37
C TYR A 198 -7.54 -15.78 -32.61
N ASP A 199 -7.79 -14.80 -31.74
CA ASP A 199 -7.06 -13.55 -31.63
C ASP A 199 -6.28 -13.54 -30.31
N SER A 200 -4.96 -13.73 -30.40
CA SER A 200 -4.07 -13.71 -29.24
C SER A 200 -3.83 -12.31 -28.71
N SER A 201 -3.98 -11.26 -29.54
CA SER A 201 -3.84 -9.86 -29.10
C SER A 201 -5.06 -9.33 -28.36
N GLY A 202 -6.15 -10.10 -28.28
CA GLY A 202 -7.31 -9.74 -27.45
C GLY A 202 -7.18 -10.15 -25.99
N LEU A 203 -6.04 -10.70 -25.57
CA LEU A 203 -5.83 -11.28 -24.24
C LEU A 203 -4.51 -10.81 -23.65
N CYS A 204 -4.59 -10.09 -22.54
CA CYS A 204 -3.43 -9.70 -21.71
C CYS A 204 -3.47 -10.47 -20.38
N VAL A 205 -2.35 -11.06 -19.98
CA VAL A 205 -2.24 -11.89 -18.76
C VAL A 205 -1.18 -11.31 -17.84
N ILE A 206 -1.62 -10.86 -16.66
CA ILE A 206 -0.77 -10.37 -15.59
C ILE A 206 -0.68 -11.43 -14.48
N ASP A 207 0.51 -12.00 -14.26
CA ASP A 207 0.79 -12.93 -13.16
C ASP A 207 1.08 -12.17 -11.87
N PHE A 208 0.42 -12.54 -10.77
CA PHE A 208 0.50 -11.83 -9.50
C PHE A 208 0.68 -12.79 -8.30
N PRO A 209 1.77 -13.57 -8.24
CA PRO A 209 2.10 -14.41 -7.09
C PRO A 209 2.39 -13.64 -5.80
N VAL A 210 2.22 -14.35 -4.69
CA VAL A 210 2.79 -14.01 -3.38
C VAL A 210 4.05 -14.83 -3.10
N LEU A 211 5.08 -14.18 -2.56
CA LEU A 211 6.37 -14.78 -2.23
C LEU A 211 6.30 -15.62 -0.94
N LYS A 212 6.66 -16.91 -1.03
CA LYS A 212 6.76 -17.79 0.14
C LYS A 212 7.77 -18.91 0.00
N ALA A 213 8.35 -19.36 1.11
CA ALA A 213 9.06 -20.64 1.16
C ALA A 213 8.10 -21.81 0.87
N HIS A 214 8.63 -22.95 0.42
CA HIS A 214 7.82 -24.14 0.17
C HIS A 214 8.66 -25.42 0.20
N GLY A 215 8.36 -26.35 1.09
CA GLY A 215 9.24 -27.51 1.35
C GLY A 215 9.65 -28.33 0.12
N TRP A 216 8.74 -28.60 -0.82
CA TRP A 216 9.05 -29.41 -2.01
C TRP A 216 9.61 -28.62 -3.18
N ALA A 217 9.34 -27.32 -3.22
CA ALA A 217 9.73 -26.48 -4.34
C ALA A 217 10.93 -25.58 -3.99
N GLY A 218 11.34 -25.51 -2.73
CA GLY A 218 12.14 -24.42 -2.19
C GLY A 218 11.30 -23.16 -2.01
N SER A 219 10.73 -22.62 -3.10
CA SER A 219 10.01 -21.34 -3.11
C SER A 219 8.73 -21.39 -3.96
N THR A 220 7.73 -20.57 -3.62
CA THR A 220 6.57 -20.25 -4.47
C THR A 220 6.67 -18.79 -4.90
N ILE A 221 6.84 -18.60 -6.21
CA ILE A 221 7.04 -17.31 -6.89
C ILE A 221 6.31 -17.40 -8.26
N ALA A 222 6.73 -16.66 -9.29
CA ALA A 222 6.01 -16.50 -10.56
C ALA A 222 5.78 -17.82 -11.30
N ILE A 223 6.84 -18.55 -11.66
CA ILE A 223 6.67 -19.79 -12.46
C ILE A 223 5.81 -20.81 -11.69
N LYS A 224 6.05 -21.01 -10.38
CA LYS A 224 5.27 -21.97 -9.58
C LYS A 224 3.79 -21.58 -9.48
N ASN A 225 3.45 -20.31 -9.62
CA ASN A 225 2.06 -19.85 -9.57
C ASN A 225 1.20 -20.51 -10.66
N TRP A 226 1.81 -20.95 -11.77
CA TRP A 226 1.15 -21.64 -12.88
C TRP A 226 0.64 -23.05 -12.55
N ILE A 227 0.93 -23.57 -11.36
CA ILE A 227 0.20 -24.73 -10.83
C ILE A 227 -1.30 -24.42 -10.68
N GLY A 228 -1.67 -23.17 -10.37
CA GLY A 228 -3.05 -22.69 -10.30
C GLY A 228 -3.77 -22.58 -11.64
N VAL A 229 -3.09 -22.86 -12.76
CA VAL A 229 -3.67 -22.87 -14.11
C VAL A 229 -3.97 -24.30 -14.59
N MET A 230 -3.51 -25.32 -13.85
CA MET A 230 -3.70 -26.72 -14.23
C MET A 230 -4.89 -27.35 -13.52
N THR A 231 -5.64 -28.19 -14.24
CA THR A 231 -6.66 -29.06 -13.65
C THR A 231 -6.07 -30.17 -12.80
N THR A 232 -6.83 -30.65 -11.83
CA THR A 232 -6.56 -31.85 -11.02
C THR A 232 -7.11 -33.14 -11.66
N ALA A 233 -7.80 -33.03 -12.80
CA ALA A 233 -8.37 -34.16 -13.53
C ALA A 233 -7.32 -35.21 -13.90
N TYR A 234 -7.76 -36.47 -13.89
CA TYR A 234 -6.97 -37.64 -14.31
C TYR A 234 -5.62 -37.78 -13.60
N SER A 235 -5.54 -37.42 -12.33
CA SER A 235 -4.26 -37.36 -11.59
C SER A 235 -3.48 -38.68 -11.62
N THR A 236 -4.16 -39.82 -11.50
CA THR A 236 -3.51 -41.15 -11.53
C THR A 236 -3.04 -41.51 -12.94
N GLU A 237 -3.84 -41.23 -13.96
CA GLU A 237 -3.48 -41.51 -15.36
C GLU A 237 -2.40 -40.56 -15.88
N ARG A 238 -2.41 -39.30 -15.46
CA ARG A 238 -1.44 -38.28 -15.86
C ARG A 238 -0.09 -38.52 -15.20
N PHE A 239 -0.08 -38.87 -13.92
CA PHE A 239 1.14 -38.83 -13.11
C PHE A 239 1.54 -40.17 -12.50
N GLY A 240 0.64 -41.15 -12.40
CA GLY A 240 0.88 -42.43 -11.74
C GLY A 240 0.82 -42.37 -10.21
N SER A 241 1.48 -41.38 -9.61
CA SER A 241 1.44 -41.15 -8.17
C SER A 241 1.58 -39.66 -7.80
N PHE A 242 1.18 -39.32 -6.57
CA PHE A 242 1.37 -37.97 -6.02
C PHE A 242 2.85 -37.55 -5.96
N ASN A 243 3.75 -38.50 -5.68
CA ASN A 243 5.18 -38.24 -5.66
C ASN A 243 5.73 -37.99 -7.06
N ASP A 244 5.31 -38.78 -8.05
CA ASP A 244 5.75 -38.61 -9.43
C ASP A 244 5.23 -37.30 -10.02
N MET A 245 3.98 -36.91 -9.70
CA MET A 245 3.42 -35.61 -10.07
C MET A 245 4.36 -34.47 -9.70
N HIS A 246 4.92 -34.49 -8.49
CA HIS A 246 5.82 -33.42 -8.05
C HIS A 246 7.26 -33.63 -8.54
N ASN A 247 7.84 -34.82 -8.34
CA ASN A 247 9.26 -35.08 -8.55
C ASN A 247 9.66 -35.27 -10.01
N ILE A 248 8.74 -35.71 -10.86
CA ILE A 248 8.99 -35.96 -12.29
C ILE A 248 8.31 -34.88 -13.13
N TYR A 249 7.03 -34.63 -12.86
CA TYR A 249 6.21 -33.78 -13.72
C TYR A 249 6.36 -32.29 -13.41
N TYR A 250 6.02 -31.84 -12.20
CA TYR A 250 6.01 -30.41 -11.86
C TYR A 250 7.42 -29.84 -11.73
N PHE A 251 8.22 -30.41 -10.83
CA PHE A 251 9.53 -29.90 -10.42
C PHE A 251 10.71 -30.65 -11.07
N GLY A 252 10.42 -31.80 -11.69
CA GLY A 252 11.42 -32.67 -12.29
C GLY A 252 11.70 -32.38 -13.76
N SER A 253 12.32 -33.36 -14.42
CA SER A 253 12.80 -33.28 -15.80
C SER A 253 11.71 -33.01 -16.84
N HIS A 254 10.44 -33.26 -16.52
CA HIS A 254 9.35 -32.94 -17.43
C HIS A 254 9.04 -31.43 -17.45
N ALA A 255 9.33 -30.67 -16.40
CA ALA A 255 9.10 -29.23 -16.32
C ALA A 255 7.64 -28.80 -16.65
N LEU A 256 6.63 -29.56 -16.21
CA LEU A 256 5.22 -29.34 -16.58
C LEU A 256 4.70 -27.95 -16.22
N VAL A 257 5.17 -27.37 -15.11
CA VAL A 257 4.78 -26.01 -14.72
C VAL A 257 5.29 -24.98 -15.74
N ALA A 258 6.56 -25.07 -16.15
CA ALA A 258 7.13 -24.22 -17.20
C ALA A 258 6.51 -24.48 -18.58
N ARG A 259 6.13 -25.73 -18.88
CA ARG A 259 5.36 -26.06 -20.08
C ARG A 259 4.00 -25.37 -20.12
N THR A 260 3.33 -25.30 -18.97
CA THR A 260 2.03 -24.65 -18.86
C THR A 260 2.17 -23.13 -18.94
N LEU A 261 3.19 -22.56 -18.30
CA LEU A 261 3.56 -21.14 -18.48
C LEU A 261 3.86 -20.82 -19.95
N ALA A 262 4.55 -21.70 -20.67
CA ALA A 262 4.96 -21.43 -22.05
C ALA A 262 3.80 -21.38 -23.06
N VAL A 263 2.64 -21.98 -22.75
CA VAL A 263 1.48 -21.91 -23.65
C VAL A 263 0.68 -20.62 -23.50
N THR A 264 0.89 -19.90 -22.39
CA THR A 264 0.34 -18.58 -22.13
C THR A 264 1.39 -17.82 -21.33
N TYR A 265 2.38 -17.25 -22.01
CA TYR A 265 3.39 -16.50 -21.28
C TYR A 265 2.77 -15.19 -20.78
N PRO A 266 2.88 -14.83 -19.49
CA PRO A 266 2.29 -13.61 -18.97
C PRO A 266 3.03 -12.40 -19.53
N ASP A 267 2.27 -11.36 -19.87
CA ASP A 267 2.79 -10.09 -20.40
C ASP A 267 3.50 -9.29 -19.30
N LEU A 268 3.04 -9.44 -18.05
CA LEU A 268 3.68 -8.83 -16.88
C LEU A 268 3.56 -9.74 -15.65
N THR A 269 4.59 -9.75 -14.82
CA THR A 269 4.58 -10.42 -13.53
C THR A 269 4.85 -9.42 -12.42
N PHE A 270 3.96 -9.35 -11.44
CA PHE A 270 4.19 -8.71 -10.15
C PHE A 270 4.45 -9.77 -9.07
N ILE A 271 5.46 -9.60 -8.24
CA ILE A 271 5.66 -10.44 -7.05
C ILE A 271 5.40 -9.58 -5.82
N ASP A 272 4.35 -9.95 -5.10
CA ASP A 272 4.08 -9.39 -3.78
C ASP A 272 4.89 -10.14 -2.72
N ALA A 273 5.78 -9.40 -2.07
CA ALA A 273 6.58 -9.85 -0.94
C ALA A 273 6.41 -8.88 0.24
N THR A 274 5.20 -8.34 0.44
CA THR A 274 4.91 -7.48 1.59
C THR A 274 5.19 -8.26 2.88
N TRP A 275 4.49 -9.38 3.05
CA TRP A 275 4.83 -10.39 4.03
C TRP A 275 5.26 -11.69 3.36
N THR A 276 6.36 -12.25 3.85
CA THR A 276 6.97 -13.47 3.30
C THR A 276 6.96 -14.55 4.37
N THR A 277 6.32 -15.70 4.09
CA THR A 277 6.40 -16.86 5.00
C THR A 277 7.73 -17.58 4.87
N ARG A 278 8.37 -17.84 6.01
CA ARG A 278 9.70 -18.44 6.08
C ARG A 278 9.70 -19.96 5.95
N GLN A 279 8.54 -20.59 6.14
CA GLN A 279 8.31 -22.04 5.99
C GLN A 279 7.12 -22.38 5.08
N GLY A 280 6.48 -21.37 4.49
CA GLY A 280 5.31 -21.57 3.63
C GLY A 280 4.14 -22.23 4.37
N PRO A 281 3.39 -23.11 3.68
CA PRO A 281 2.20 -23.74 4.25
C PRO A 281 2.49 -24.73 5.40
N VAL A 282 3.76 -25.06 5.67
CA VAL A 282 4.12 -25.91 6.82
C VAL A 282 3.89 -25.16 8.14
N ASN A 283 4.13 -23.84 8.16
CA ASN A 283 3.88 -22.99 9.30
C ASN A 283 3.43 -21.60 8.79
N PRO A 284 2.14 -21.45 8.42
CA PRO A 284 1.65 -20.26 7.74
C PRO A 284 1.74 -18.98 8.59
N THR A 285 1.93 -19.09 9.92
CA THR A 285 2.05 -17.94 10.82
C THR A 285 3.49 -17.45 11.01
N ASP A 286 4.51 -18.18 10.51
CA ASP A 286 5.92 -17.75 10.55
C ASP A 286 6.20 -16.81 9.35
N VAL A 287 5.68 -15.59 9.48
CA VAL A 287 5.77 -14.51 8.49
C VAL A 287 6.78 -13.44 8.92
N VAL A 288 7.43 -12.83 7.94
CA VAL A 288 8.26 -11.62 8.12
C VAL A 288 7.72 -10.55 7.19
N ASN A 289 7.53 -9.34 7.72
CA ASN A 289 7.28 -8.17 6.88
C ASN A 289 8.59 -7.81 6.18
N THR A 290 8.70 -8.15 4.90
CA THR A 290 9.84 -7.76 4.07
C THR A 290 9.61 -6.41 3.40
N ASN A 291 8.36 -5.92 3.39
CA ASN A 291 7.95 -4.63 2.83
C ASN A 291 8.46 -4.43 1.39
N MET A 292 8.39 -5.50 0.59
CA MET A 292 9.00 -5.54 -0.73
C MET A 292 8.02 -5.95 -1.82
N MET A 293 8.22 -5.38 -3.00
CA MET A 293 7.50 -5.78 -4.21
C MET A 293 8.43 -5.62 -5.41
N MET A 294 8.18 -6.40 -6.44
CA MET A 294 8.88 -6.26 -7.72
C MET A 294 7.97 -6.59 -8.90
N ALA A 295 8.38 -6.15 -10.09
CA ALA A 295 7.73 -6.49 -11.35
C ALA A 295 8.76 -6.83 -12.44
N SER A 296 8.36 -7.63 -13.41
CA SER A 296 9.19 -8.06 -14.55
C SER A 296 8.32 -8.63 -15.66
N THR A 297 8.75 -8.46 -16.91
CA THR A 297 8.21 -9.19 -18.07
C THR A 297 8.86 -10.58 -18.23
N ASP A 298 9.92 -10.87 -17.45
CA ASP A 298 10.54 -12.20 -17.33
C ASP A 298 10.23 -12.83 -15.96
N PRO A 299 9.25 -13.76 -15.88
CA PRO A 299 8.95 -14.54 -14.68
C PRO A 299 10.14 -15.33 -14.10
N ALA A 300 11.11 -15.75 -14.92
CA ALA A 300 12.27 -16.50 -14.43
C ALA A 300 13.26 -15.58 -13.72
N ALA A 301 13.55 -14.41 -14.30
CA ALA A 301 14.37 -13.39 -13.67
C ALA A 301 13.74 -12.90 -12.36
N ALA A 302 12.43 -12.63 -12.39
CA ALA A 302 11.67 -12.22 -11.21
C ALA A 302 11.74 -13.27 -10.10
N SER A 303 11.55 -14.54 -10.48
CA SER A 303 11.64 -15.69 -9.58
C SER A 303 13.02 -15.85 -8.97
N TRP A 304 14.09 -15.76 -9.78
CA TRP A 304 15.46 -15.84 -9.28
C TRP A 304 15.74 -14.70 -8.29
N TYR A 305 15.41 -13.47 -8.66
CA TYR A 305 15.74 -12.27 -7.87
C TYR A 305 15.01 -12.27 -6.52
N ALA A 306 13.68 -12.48 -6.52
CA ALA A 306 12.90 -12.57 -5.30
C ALA A 306 13.40 -13.69 -4.37
N ALA A 307 13.76 -14.85 -4.93
CA ALA A 307 14.31 -15.93 -4.13
C ALA A 307 15.66 -15.56 -3.50
N LYS A 308 16.55 -14.91 -4.26
CA LYS A 308 17.90 -14.59 -3.81
C LYS A 308 17.91 -13.51 -2.73
N TYR A 309 17.26 -12.38 -3.01
CA TYR A 309 17.43 -11.16 -2.23
C TYR A 309 16.34 -10.93 -1.19
N ILE A 310 15.17 -11.55 -1.36
CA ILE A 310 14.05 -11.35 -0.43
C ILE A 310 13.83 -12.59 0.42
N LEU A 311 13.58 -13.75 -0.21
CA LEU A 311 13.18 -14.96 0.52
C LEU A 311 14.34 -15.65 1.24
N THR A 312 15.47 -15.87 0.58
CA THR A 312 16.59 -16.62 1.16
C THR A 312 17.14 -16.00 2.44
N PRO A 313 17.29 -14.68 2.57
CA PRO A 313 17.71 -14.04 3.82
C PRO A 313 16.79 -14.31 5.01
N VAL A 314 15.48 -14.49 4.77
CA VAL A 314 14.49 -14.68 5.85
C VAL A 314 14.07 -16.14 6.04
N ALA A 315 14.26 -17.01 5.06
CA ALA A 315 13.81 -18.40 5.11
C ALA A 315 14.40 -19.20 6.28
N VAL A 316 13.64 -20.14 6.84
CA VAL A 316 14.16 -21.06 7.89
C VAL A 316 15.18 -22.04 7.30
N TYR A 317 15.02 -22.40 6.02
CA TYR A 317 15.91 -23.29 5.29
C TYR A 317 16.52 -22.58 4.08
N PRO A 318 17.44 -21.61 4.28
CA PRO A 318 17.96 -20.76 3.21
C PRO A 318 18.65 -21.57 2.09
N ASN A 319 19.31 -22.68 2.43
CA ASN A 319 19.92 -23.56 1.43
C ASN A 319 18.91 -24.20 0.45
N GLN A 320 17.63 -24.28 0.81
CA GLN A 320 16.59 -24.83 -0.07
C GLN A 320 15.99 -23.76 -0.99
N THR A 321 15.99 -22.50 -0.56
CA THR A 321 15.41 -21.35 -1.30
C THR A 321 16.43 -20.63 -2.16
N ASP A 322 17.73 -20.72 -1.82
CA ASP A 322 18.80 -20.01 -2.53
C ASP A 322 18.89 -20.48 -3.99
N PRO A 323 18.57 -19.60 -4.95
CA PRO A 323 18.63 -19.96 -6.36
C PRO A 323 20.06 -20.14 -6.88
N ASP A 324 21.09 -19.77 -6.11
CA ASP A 324 22.50 -19.97 -6.50
C ASP A 324 23.15 -21.19 -5.85
N ASN A 325 22.50 -21.82 -4.86
CA ASN A 325 23.09 -22.96 -4.17
C ASN A 325 23.07 -24.21 -5.08
N PRO A 326 24.21 -24.65 -5.63
CA PRO A 326 24.22 -25.75 -6.60
C PRO A 326 23.74 -27.05 -5.94
N GLY A 327 22.74 -27.70 -6.53
CA GLY A 327 22.13 -28.89 -5.96
C GLY A 327 21.07 -28.61 -4.87
N GLY A 328 20.85 -27.35 -4.52
CA GLY A 328 19.71 -26.92 -3.70
C GLY A 328 18.38 -27.12 -4.40
N THR A 329 17.30 -27.31 -3.62
CA THR A 329 15.96 -27.62 -4.15
C THR A 329 15.49 -26.57 -5.16
N TYR A 330 15.48 -25.29 -4.79
CA TYR A 330 15.00 -24.24 -5.67
C TYR A 330 15.90 -24.02 -6.89
N ASN A 331 17.22 -24.01 -6.69
CA ASN A 331 18.19 -23.90 -7.79
C ASN A 331 17.94 -24.97 -8.87
N ASN A 332 17.78 -26.24 -8.50
CA ASN A 332 17.55 -27.32 -9.45
C ASN A 332 16.22 -27.15 -10.22
N ILE A 333 15.16 -26.75 -9.52
CA ILE A 333 13.83 -26.59 -10.10
C ILE A 333 13.81 -25.40 -11.05
N LEU A 334 14.27 -24.23 -10.60
CA LEU A 334 14.34 -23.03 -11.42
C LEU A 334 15.24 -23.25 -12.64
N THR A 335 16.39 -23.91 -12.48
CA THR A 335 17.25 -24.33 -13.60
C THR A 335 16.47 -25.14 -14.63
N THR A 336 15.72 -26.14 -14.18
CA THR A 336 14.99 -27.05 -15.07
C THR A 336 13.89 -26.31 -15.83
N TRP A 337 13.18 -25.41 -15.15
CA TRP A 337 12.14 -24.58 -15.76
C TRP A 337 12.71 -23.56 -16.74
N THR A 338 13.73 -22.79 -16.35
CA THR A 338 14.36 -21.79 -17.23
C THR A 338 14.97 -22.44 -18.47
N ASN A 339 15.70 -23.55 -18.32
CA ASN A 339 16.25 -24.27 -19.48
C ASN A 339 15.16 -24.79 -20.42
N PHE A 340 14.00 -25.20 -19.90
CA PHE A 340 12.88 -25.58 -20.76
C PHE A 340 12.36 -24.38 -21.57
N LEU A 341 12.13 -23.24 -20.91
CA LEU A 341 11.64 -22.02 -21.55
C LEU A 341 12.63 -21.51 -22.61
N SER A 342 13.92 -21.44 -22.28
CA SER A 342 14.95 -20.97 -23.22
C SER A 342 15.20 -21.98 -24.34
N ASP A 343 15.51 -23.22 -24.01
CA ASP A 343 16.08 -24.17 -24.97
C ASP A 343 15.01 -24.87 -25.81
N SER A 344 13.82 -25.07 -25.24
CA SER A 344 12.73 -25.80 -25.91
C SER A 344 11.66 -24.87 -26.51
N CYS A 345 11.45 -23.69 -25.92
CA CYS A 345 10.43 -22.74 -26.38
C CYS A 345 11.01 -21.48 -27.02
N ASN A 346 12.32 -21.25 -26.95
CA ASN A 346 12.97 -20.02 -27.44
C ASN A 346 12.35 -18.75 -26.82
N ILE A 347 11.89 -18.86 -25.56
CA ILE A 347 11.37 -17.74 -24.79
C ILE A 347 12.57 -17.07 -24.10
N PRO A 348 12.80 -15.76 -24.33
CA PRO A 348 13.88 -15.04 -23.68
C PRO A 348 13.60 -14.97 -22.18
N CYS A 349 14.40 -15.67 -21.40
CA CYS A 349 14.34 -15.63 -19.95
C CYS A 349 15.73 -15.90 -19.37
N THR A 350 16.03 -15.32 -18.21
CA THR A 350 17.34 -15.47 -17.57
C THR A 350 17.24 -15.75 -16.08
N ARG A 351 18.29 -16.39 -15.59
CA ARG A 351 18.59 -16.58 -14.16
C ARG A 351 20.03 -16.17 -13.84
N ASP A 352 20.70 -15.55 -14.80
CA ASP A 352 22.03 -15.02 -14.62
C ASP A 352 21.91 -13.66 -13.94
N SER A 353 22.42 -13.57 -12.71
CA SER A 353 22.46 -12.32 -11.94
C SER A 353 23.07 -11.12 -12.69
N SER A 354 23.93 -11.37 -13.68
CA SER A 354 24.55 -10.31 -14.50
C SER A 354 23.68 -9.82 -15.65
N GLU A 355 22.63 -10.55 -15.98
CA GLU A 355 21.66 -10.23 -17.04
C GLU A 355 20.30 -9.79 -16.46
N ILE A 356 20.04 -10.11 -15.19
CA ILE A 356 18.83 -9.67 -14.50
C ILE A 356 18.90 -8.16 -14.31
N SER A 357 17.93 -7.48 -14.92
CA SER A 357 17.76 -6.05 -14.72
C SER A 357 17.01 -5.82 -13.42
N VAL A 358 17.75 -5.33 -12.42
CA VAL A 358 17.24 -5.03 -11.08
C VAL A 358 16.96 -3.55 -11.00
N TYR A 359 15.73 -3.20 -10.63
CA TYR A 359 15.31 -1.81 -10.54
C TYR A 359 15.07 -1.47 -9.08
N ASP A 360 16.06 -0.77 -8.54
CA ASP A 360 16.04 -0.28 -7.17
C ASP A 360 15.42 1.12 -7.14
N ARG A 361 14.67 1.39 -6.07
CA ARG A 361 14.06 2.68 -5.77
C ARG A 361 15.10 3.82 -5.74
N TRP A 362 16.33 3.52 -5.36
CA TRP A 362 17.41 4.51 -5.29
C TRP A 362 17.84 5.09 -6.66
N LEU A 363 17.37 4.52 -7.78
CA LEU A 363 17.69 5.01 -9.13
C LEU A 363 16.72 6.08 -9.65
N PHE A 364 15.63 6.40 -8.93
CA PHE A 364 14.69 7.42 -9.35
C PHE A 364 15.08 8.79 -8.78
N PRO A 365 15.00 9.88 -9.56
CA PRO A 365 14.85 11.21 -8.97
C PRO A 365 13.49 11.22 -8.26
N ASP A 366 13.52 11.41 -6.96
CA ASP A 366 12.30 11.74 -6.22
C ASP A 366 12.04 13.23 -6.41
N ASN A 367 10.83 13.56 -6.85
CA ASN A 367 10.35 14.91 -7.09
C ASN A 367 9.11 15.22 -6.25
N ILE A 368 8.72 14.31 -5.35
CA ILE A 368 7.62 14.53 -4.41
C ILE A 368 8.24 15.13 -3.16
N ASN A 369 7.63 16.20 -2.65
CA ASN A 369 8.07 16.80 -1.41
C ASN A 369 7.29 16.17 -0.24
N PRO A 370 7.92 15.99 0.92
CA PRO A 370 7.28 15.41 2.09
C PRO A 370 6.16 16.31 2.63
N ALA A 371 5.18 15.71 3.31
CA ALA A 371 4.05 16.43 3.90
C ALA A 371 3.98 16.29 5.42
N VAL A 372 3.35 17.27 6.07
CA VAL A 372 3.20 17.35 7.54
C VAL A 372 1.74 17.58 7.89
N LEU A 373 1.23 16.89 8.91
CA LEU A 373 -0.10 17.11 9.46
C LEU A 373 -0.06 17.13 10.99
N VAL A 374 -0.42 18.28 11.58
CA VAL A 374 -0.69 18.34 13.03
C VAL A 374 -2.14 17.90 13.26
N SER A 375 -2.35 16.73 13.85
CA SER A 375 -3.68 16.16 14.04
C SER A 375 -4.33 16.55 15.37
N SER A 376 -3.52 16.91 16.36
CA SER A 376 -4.00 17.31 17.69
C SER A 376 -2.96 18.14 18.45
N PRO A 377 -3.39 19.14 19.22
CA PRO A 377 -4.73 19.72 19.25
C PRO A 377 -5.02 20.61 18.02
N GLN A 378 -6.27 21.06 17.86
CA GLN A 378 -6.66 21.89 16.71
C GLN A 378 -5.92 23.23 16.69
N SER A 379 -5.60 23.71 15.48
CA SER A 379 -4.99 25.02 15.26
C SER A 379 -6.00 26.15 15.56
N GLY A 380 -5.52 27.24 16.14
CA GLY A 380 -6.28 28.47 16.41
C GLY A 380 -6.87 28.56 17.83
N GLU A 381 -6.61 27.58 18.69
CA GLU A 381 -7.13 27.55 20.06
C GLU A 381 -6.26 28.35 21.05
N THR A 382 -6.85 28.69 22.20
CA THR A 382 -6.15 29.35 23.31
C THR A 382 -5.77 28.35 24.39
N TYR A 383 -4.53 28.42 24.86
CA TYR A 383 -3.98 27.49 25.84
C TYR A 383 -3.43 28.22 27.07
N THR A 384 -3.78 27.74 28.26
CA THR A 384 -3.17 28.17 29.53
C THR A 384 -1.90 27.39 29.88
N VAL A 385 -1.68 26.26 29.21
CA VAL A 385 -0.47 25.43 29.29
C VAL A 385 -0.13 25.00 27.87
N LEU A 386 1.12 25.18 27.44
CA LEU A 386 1.57 24.79 26.11
C LEU A 386 1.27 23.29 25.85
N PRO A 387 0.53 22.96 24.78
CA PRO A 387 0.15 21.58 24.51
C PRO A 387 1.28 20.78 23.87
N ASP A 388 1.18 19.46 24.00
CA ASP A 388 1.93 18.52 23.16
C ASP A 388 1.22 18.36 21.81
N LEU A 389 1.97 18.50 20.72
CA LEU A 389 1.47 18.33 19.35
C LEU A 389 1.63 16.89 18.89
N THR A 390 0.58 16.32 18.30
CA THR A 390 0.64 15.07 17.53
C THR A 390 0.85 15.41 16.06
N ILE A 391 2.01 15.06 15.53
CA ILE A 391 2.46 15.42 14.18
C ILE A 391 2.64 14.14 13.38
N HIS A 392 2.02 14.09 12.20
CA HIS A 392 2.15 13.01 11.23
C HIS A 392 2.97 13.49 10.04
N PHE A 393 3.86 12.63 9.57
CA PHE A 393 4.61 12.84 8.34
C PHE A 393 4.19 11.80 7.30
N SER A 394 4.19 12.20 6.04
CA SER A 394 3.94 11.30 4.91
C SER A 394 4.78 11.72 3.73
N ASP A 395 5.42 10.76 3.09
CA ASP A 395 6.13 10.99 1.84
C ASP A 395 6.15 9.70 1.01
N ASP A 396 6.56 9.79 -0.25
CA ASP A 396 6.81 8.57 -0.99
C ASP A 396 8.04 7.84 -0.41
N ARG A 397 9.10 8.54 0.06
CA ARG A 397 10.32 8.01 0.71
C ARG A 397 10.26 8.10 2.23
N ASN A 398 11.25 7.50 2.92
CA ASN A 398 11.32 7.68 4.37
C ASN A 398 11.74 9.11 4.70
N ILE A 399 11.24 9.59 5.83
CA ILE A 399 11.55 10.90 6.38
C ILE A 399 12.86 10.83 7.18
N ASP A 400 13.77 11.77 6.95
CA ASP A 400 15.07 11.87 7.62
C ASP A 400 15.03 12.83 8.81
N ARG A 401 14.51 14.06 8.64
CA ARG A 401 14.51 15.09 9.72
C ARG A 401 13.33 16.04 9.70
N GLY A 402 13.00 16.54 10.90
CA GLY A 402 11.93 17.50 11.15
C GLY A 402 12.45 18.78 11.81
N TYR A 403 12.01 19.91 11.27
CA TYR A 403 12.36 21.25 11.70
C TYR A 403 11.12 22.13 11.94
N PHE A 404 11.22 23.06 12.87
CA PHE A 404 10.19 24.07 13.13
C PHE A 404 10.78 25.48 13.15
N GLN A 405 9.90 26.47 12.96
CA GLN A 405 10.20 27.87 13.15
C GLN A 405 8.96 28.58 13.73
N LEU A 406 9.20 29.48 14.70
CA LEU A 406 8.18 30.31 15.32
C LEU A 406 8.08 31.65 14.57
N ASP A 407 6.85 32.06 14.25
CA ASP A 407 6.46 33.34 13.65
C ASP A 407 7.22 33.71 12.37
N GLY A 408 7.76 32.71 11.68
CA GLY A 408 8.60 32.89 10.51
C GLY A 408 8.77 31.59 9.72
N CYS A 409 9.00 31.76 8.42
CA CYS A 409 9.12 30.66 7.46
C CYS A 409 10.26 31.01 6.49
N GLU A 410 11.44 31.30 7.04
CA GLU A 410 12.61 31.76 6.29
C GLU A 410 13.86 30.96 6.71
N SER A 411 15.06 31.54 6.67
CA SER A 411 16.26 30.87 7.21
C SER A 411 16.23 30.80 8.75
N GLY A 412 16.95 29.82 9.33
CA GLY A 412 17.10 29.72 10.80
C GLY A 412 16.23 28.67 11.50
N TRP A 413 15.74 27.68 10.76
CA TRP A 413 14.99 26.53 11.27
C TRP A 413 15.67 25.80 12.43
N SER A 414 14.89 25.43 13.45
CA SER A 414 15.34 24.62 14.59
C SER A 414 14.87 23.18 14.43
N GLU A 415 15.75 22.23 14.69
CA GLU A 415 15.43 20.81 14.59
C GLU A 415 14.61 20.38 15.81
N PHE A 416 13.51 19.66 15.59
CA PHE A 416 12.72 19.05 16.67
C PHE A 416 12.71 17.53 16.62
N TRP A 417 13.21 16.93 15.54
CA TRP A 417 13.21 15.49 15.33
C TRP A 417 14.30 15.06 14.33
N ASP A 418 15.05 14.00 14.68
CA ASP A 418 16.07 13.34 13.86
C ASP A 418 15.76 11.84 13.82
N TYR A 419 15.66 11.27 12.61
CA TYR A 419 15.24 9.89 12.43
C TYR A 419 16.35 8.87 12.72
N ASN A 420 15.94 7.74 13.30
CA ASN A 420 16.76 6.55 13.52
C ASN A 420 16.32 5.52 12.47
N CYS A 421 17.23 5.15 11.57
CA CYS A 421 16.94 4.35 10.38
C CYS A 421 16.10 3.06 10.64
N GLY A 422 14.91 2.95 10.01
CA GLY A 422 14.19 1.66 9.83
C GLY A 422 12.68 1.53 10.14
N GLY A 423 11.92 2.60 10.43
CA GLY A 423 10.45 2.60 10.55
C GLY A 423 9.67 3.41 9.49
N ASN A 424 8.47 2.95 9.15
CA ASN A 424 7.52 3.57 8.21
C ASN A 424 6.89 4.87 8.77
N ASP A 425 6.48 5.78 7.87
CA ASP A 425 5.71 7.02 8.04
C ASP A 425 5.39 7.39 9.48
N THR A 426 6.33 8.12 10.07
CA THR A 426 6.38 8.30 11.52
C THR A 426 5.40 9.37 11.97
N SER A 427 4.75 9.10 13.10
CA SER A 427 3.99 10.08 13.84
C SER A 427 4.71 10.34 15.15
N ILE A 428 4.80 11.59 15.57
CA ILE A 428 5.48 11.95 16.81
C ILE A 428 4.60 12.80 17.71
N THR A 429 4.91 12.75 19.00
CA THR A 429 4.42 13.72 19.97
C THR A 429 5.55 14.68 20.29
N TRP A 430 5.35 15.98 20.06
CA TRP A 430 6.36 17.00 20.29
C TRP A 430 5.82 18.12 21.19
N THR A 431 6.59 18.45 22.22
CA THR A 431 6.29 19.52 23.17
C THR A 431 6.83 20.85 22.63
N ILE A 432 5.97 21.85 22.58
CA ILE A 432 6.36 23.22 22.18
C ILE A 432 7.38 23.77 23.20
N PRO A 433 8.48 24.42 22.76
CA PRO A 433 9.43 25.07 23.68
C PRO A 433 8.76 26.14 24.54
N ASP A 434 9.35 26.48 25.69
CA ASP A 434 8.82 27.53 26.57
C ASP A 434 8.73 28.88 25.83
N LEU A 435 7.57 29.52 25.90
CA LEU A 435 7.26 30.81 25.26
C LEU A 435 6.66 31.79 26.26
N PRO A 436 6.83 33.11 26.07
CA PRO A 436 6.02 34.11 26.78
C PRO A 436 4.57 34.07 26.27
N GLY A 437 3.64 34.73 26.97
CA GLY A 437 2.26 34.83 26.50
C GLY A 437 2.15 35.64 25.20
N GLY A 438 1.28 35.21 24.30
CA GLY A 438 1.06 35.84 23.01
C GLY A 438 0.47 34.92 21.93
N GLU A 439 0.21 35.50 20.76
CA GLU A 439 -0.20 34.80 19.55
C GLU A 439 1.01 34.31 18.77
N TYR A 440 0.98 33.04 18.35
CA TYR A 440 2.09 32.37 17.69
C TYR A 440 1.65 31.58 16.45
N SER A 441 2.54 31.54 15.45
CA SER A 441 2.44 30.65 14.28
C SER A 441 3.65 29.73 14.23
N LEU A 442 3.44 28.42 14.32
CA LEU A 442 4.46 27.39 14.10
C LEU A 442 4.45 26.93 12.66
N PHE A 443 5.61 27.01 12.01
CA PHE A 443 5.83 26.45 10.69
C PHE A 443 6.64 25.16 10.80
N PHE A 444 6.34 24.18 9.96
CA PHE A 444 7.04 22.90 9.93
C PHE A 444 7.74 22.67 8.59
N LYS A 445 8.97 22.17 8.68
CA LYS A 445 9.78 21.76 7.54
C LYS A 445 10.33 20.37 7.77
N VAL A 446 10.22 19.50 6.77
CA VAL A 446 10.63 18.10 6.84
C VAL A 446 11.44 17.75 5.60
N CYS A 447 12.45 16.90 5.75
CA CYS A 447 13.24 16.36 4.65
C CYS A 447 13.21 14.83 4.63
N ASP A 448 13.23 14.27 3.43
CA ASP A 448 13.28 12.82 3.18
C ASP A 448 14.69 12.30 2.85
N ASP A 449 14.77 10.98 2.65
CA ASP A 449 15.97 10.25 2.25
C ASP A 449 16.54 10.65 0.88
N ALA A 450 15.75 11.29 -0.01
CA ALA A 450 16.25 11.86 -1.27
C ALA A 450 16.87 13.24 -1.10
N GLY A 451 16.64 13.88 0.04
CA GLY A 451 16.98 15.27 0.27
C GLY A 451 15.95 16.24 -0.33
N ASN A 452 14.75 15.78 -0.70
CA ASN A 452 13.66 16.72 -0.95
C ASN A 452 13.20 17.28 0.39
N VAL A 453 12.66 18.49 0.30
CA VAL A 453 12.24 19.26 1.45
C VAL A 453 10.97 19.95 1.03
N ASN A 454 10.00 20.00 1.92
CA ASN A 454 8.78 20.80 1.73
C ASN A 454 9.02 22.33 1.79
N ALA A 455 10.22 22.78 1.42
CA ALA A 455 10.89 24.00 1.86
C ALA A 455 10.28 25.33 1.41
N ASP A 456 9.28 25.37 0.52
CA ASP A 456 8.96 26.60 -0.20
C ASP A 456 7.49 27.05 -0.15
N SER A 457 6.71 26.69 0.88
CA SER A 457 5.29 27.10 0.85
C SER A 457 4.64 27.61 2.13
N CYS A 458 5.27 27.53 3.30
CA CYS A 458 4.62 27.90 4.57
C CYS A 458 3.24 27.25 4.75
N THR A 459 2.98 26.15 4.04
CA THR A 459 1.66 25.50 3.94
C THR A 459 1.34 24.79 5.23
N TYR A 460 2.36 24.22 5.87
CA TYR A 460 2.24 23.46 7.10
C TYR A 460 2.43 24.40 8.29
N THR A 461 1.35 25.09 8.64
CA THR A 461 1.29 26.05 9.74
C THR A 461 0.33 25.59 10.81
N TRP A 462 0.68 25.82 12.07
CA TRP A 462 -0.17 25.62 13.23
C TRP A 462 -0.14 26.85 14.13
N GLU A 463 -1.29 27.47 14.33
CA GLU A 463 -1.46 28.74 15.05
C GLU A 463 -2.05 28.50 16.44
N PHE A 464 -1.69 29.31 17.43
CA PHE A 464 -2.26 29.23 18.77
C PHE A 464 -2.07 30.55 19.54
N ASN A 465 -2.91 30.77 20.54
CA ASN A 465 -2.72 31.83 21.53
C ASN A 465 -2.28 31.18 22.85
N TYR A 466 -1.16 31.63 23.41
CA TYR A 466 -0.71 31.19 24.72
C TYR A 466 -0.97 32.26 25.78
N GLN A 467 -1.87 31.95 26.71
CA GLN A 467 -2.23 32.82 27.82
C GLN A 467 -1.87 32.15 29.15
N PRO A 468 -0.65 32.34 29.67
CA PRO A 468 -0.17 31.65 30.87
C PRO A 468 -0.92 32.03 32.16
N TYR A 469 -1.83 33.01 32.11
CA TYR A 469 -2.65 33.45 33.24
C TYR A 469 -4.05 33.85 32.78
N ILE A 470 -5.01 33.83 33.71
CA ILE A 470 -6.38 34.29 33.49
C ILE A 470 -6.52 35.72 34.00
N CYS A 471 -7.08 36.60 33.19
CA CYS A 471 -7.18 38.01 33.53
C CYS A 471 -8.22 38.22 34.62
N GLY A 472 -7.81 38.86 35.70
CA GLY A 472 -8.61 39.01 36.90
C GLY A 472 -8.60 37.82 37.85
N ASP A 473 -7.89 36.74 37.54
CA ASP A 473 -7.58 35.67 38.51
C ASP A 473 -6.33 36.05 39.33
N ALA A 474 -6.47 37.12 40.11
CA ALA A 474 -5.37 37.67 40.89
C ALA A 474 -4.87 36.70 41.98
N ASN A 475 -5.69 35.72 42.38
CA ASN A 475 -5.36 34.77 43.42
C ASN A 475 -4.94 33.38 42.89
N SER A 476 -4.96 33.18 41.57
CA SER A 476 -4.60 31.94 40.86
C SER A 476 -5.49 30.73 41.22
N ASP A 477 -6.79 30.95 41.50
CA ASP A 477 -7.76 29.87 41.74
C ASP A 477 -8.42 29.33 40.45
N GLY A 478 -8.05 29.88 39.30
CA GLY A 478 -8.57 29.53 37.99
C GLY A 478 -9.84 30.29 37.61
N THR A 479 -10.32 31.24 38.43
CA THR A 479 -11.57 31.96 38.17
C THR A 479 -11.54 33.42 38.60
N ALA A 480 -11.69 34.36 37.65
CA ALA A 480 -11.83 35.78 37.97
C ALA A 480 -13.17 36.09 38.67
N ASN A 481 -13.15 36.28 39.99
CA ASN A 481 -14.32 36.49 40.82
C ASN A 481 -14.07 37.45 42.01
N VAL A 482 -15.00 37.53 42.96
CA VAL A 482 -14.89 38.46 44.10
C VAL A 482 -13.70 38.16 45.02
N SER A 483 -13.21 36.92 45.10
CA SER A 483 -12.00 36.59 45.88
C SER A 483 -10.77 37.29 45.32
N ASP A 484 -10.68 37.51 44.01
CA ASP A 484 -9.59 38.23 43.37
C ASP A 484 -9.60 39.71 43.71
N ALA A 485 -10.79 40.33 43.74
CA ALA A 485 -10.92 41.70 44.22
C ALA A 485 -10.43 41.84 45.68
N VAL A 486 -10.76 40.87 46.54
CA VAL A 486 -10.26 40.82 47.92
C VAL A 486 -8.74 40.60 47.96
N HIS A 487 -8.20 39.76 47.09
CA HIS A 487 -6.77 39.50 46.98
C HIS A 487 -6.01 40.79 46.61
N ILE A 488 -6.46 41.51 45.58
CA ILE A 488 -5.91 42.80 45.16
C ILE A 488 -5.99 43.84 46.30
N ILE A 489 -7.12 43.94 47.01
CA ILE A 489 -7.26 44.86 48.15
C ILE A 489 -6.25 44.52 49.26
N ASN A 490 -6.06 43.23 49.54
CA ASN A 490 -5.13 42.79 50.57
C ASN A 490 -3.68 43.12 50.19
N TYR A 491 -3.30 42.86 48.95
CA TYR A 491 -2.01 43.25 48.39
C TYR A 491 -1.77 44.76 48.54
N VAL A 492 -2.72 45.59 48.06
CA VAL A 492 -2.57 47.05 47.98
C VAL A 492 -2.56 47.73 49.35
N PHE A 493 -3.41 47.31 50.30
CA PHE A 493 -3.64 48.08 51.54
C PHE A 493 -3.00 47.50 52.80
N ILE A 494 -2.79 46.19 52.88
CA ILE A 494 -2.31 45.53 54.09
C ILE A 494 -1.05 44.68 53.86
N GLY A 495 -0.47 44.72 52.66
CA GLY A 495 0.77 44.05 52.31
C GLY A 495 0.63 42.52 52.21
N GLY A 496 -0.50 42.05 51.69
CA GLY A 496 -0.68 40.65 51.32
C GLY A 496 0.22 40.20 50.18
N ASP A 497 0.14 38.92 49.81
CA ASP A 497 0.87 38.38 48.66
C ASP A 497 0.46 39.10 47.38
N ALA A 498 1.43 39.29 46.47
CA ALA A 498 1.18 39.91 45.18
C ALA A 498 0.51 38.92 44.22
N PRO A 499 -0.31 39.39 43.25
CA PRO A 499 -0.74 38.55 42.13
C PRO A 499 0.48 37.96 41.40
N ASP A 500 0.38 36.69 41.00
CA ASP A 500 1.41 35.96 40.26
C ASP A 500 0.79 35.29 39.01
N PRO A 501 1.02 35.83 37.80
CA PRO A 501 1.81 37.02 37.49
C PRO A 501 1.09 38.32 37.91
N MET A 502 1.84 39.43 38.02
CA MET A 502 1.28 40.74 38.42
C MET A 502 0.18 41.20 37.47
N GLU A 503 0.32 40.84 36.20
CA GLU A 503 -0.59 41.10 35.10
C GLU A 503 -1.99 40.51 35.33
N ALA A 504 -2.11 39.38 36.05
CA ALA A 504 -3.41 38.80 36.39
C ALA A 504 -4.25 39.71 37.31
N GLY A 505 -3.59 40.56 38.12
CA GLY A 505 -4.25 41.54 38.99
C GLY A 505 -4.46 42.93 38.37
N ASN A 506 -3.92 43.19 37.17
CA ASN A 506 -3.99 44.48 36.48
C ASN A 506 -5.18 44.51 35.51
N VAL A 507 -6.39 44.37 36.03
CA VAL A 507 -7.58 44.08 35.23
C VAL A 507 -8.12 45.27 34.43
N ASN A 508 -7.68 46.49 34.71
CA ASN A 508 -7.99 47.64 33.87
C ASN A 508 -6.92 47.85 32.76
N CYS A 509 -5.92 46.96 32.70
CA CYS A 509 -4.81 46.97 31.77
C CYS A 509 -4.05 48.33 31.69
N ASP A 510 -4.01 49.10 32.80
CA ASP A 510 -3.33 50.41 32.89
C ASP A 510 -1.83 50.32 33.22
N GLY A 511 -1.38 49.11 33.58
CA GLY A 511 0.02 48.78 33.84
C GLY A 511 0.39 48.79 35.34
N ALA A 512 -0.57 48.97 36.25
CA ALA A 512 -0.32 48.96 37.69
C ALA A 512 -1.48 48.37 38.51
N VAL A 513 -1.22 47.28 39.23
CA VAL A 513 -2.19 46.70 40.18
C VAL A 513 -2.47 47.66 41.35
N ASN A 514 -3.67 48.18 41.42
CA ASN A 514 -4.11 49.12 42.43
C ASN A 514 -5.61 48.93 42.80
N VAL A 515 -6.17 49.85 43.60
CA VAL A 515 -7.56 49.73 44.06
C VAL A 515 -8.59 49.80 42.93
N SER A 516 -8.25 50.44 41.81
CA SER A 516 -9.16 50.56 40.66
C SER A 516 -9.38 49.21 39.97
N ASP A 517 -8.40 48.31 40.00
CA ASP A 517 -8.52 46.93 39.52
C ASP A 517 -9.52 46.12 40.35
N ALA A 518 -9.43 46.21 41.68
CA ALA A 518 -10.41 45.57 42.55
C ALA A 518 -11.84 46.10 42.29
N VAL A 519 -11.99 47.40 42.03
CA VAL A 519 -13.30 48.00 41.67
C VAL A 519 -13.80 47.47 40.33
N TRP A 520 -12.92 47.28 39.34
CA TRP A 520 -13.28 46.72 38.04
C TRP A 520 -13.81 45.29 38.17
N ILE A 521 -13.11 44.41 38.91
CA ILE A 521 -13.60 43.04 39.18
C ILE A 521 -14.97 43.06 39.87
N ILE A 522 -15.18 43.95 40.85
CA ILE A 522 -16.47 44.09 41.53
C ILE A 522 -17.58 44.53 40.55
N ASN A 523 -17.29 45.48 39.65
CA ASN A 523 -18.25 45.94 38.66
C ASN A 523 -18.59 44.85 37.64
N TYR A 524 -17.59 44.11 37.17
CA TYR A 524 -17.77 42.94 36.30
C TYR A 524 -18.69 41.91 36.98
N VAL A 525 -18.35 41.48 38.20
CA VAL A 525 -19.05 40.40 38.92
C VAL A 525 -20.48 40.79 39.34
N PHE A 526 -20.71 42.03 39.80
CA PHE A 526 -21.98 42.42 40.43
C PHE A 526 -22.86 43.36 39.62
N VAL A 527 -22.29 44.11 38.68
CA VAL A 527 -22.98 45.21 37.98
C VAL A 527 -23.04 44.97 36.46
N GLY A 528 -22.34 43.95 35.96
CA GLY A 528 -22.29 43.63 34.52
C GLY A 528 -21.39 44.59 33.74
N GLY A 529 -20.26 45.01 34.34
CA GLY A 529 -19.21 45.73 33.62
C GLY A 529 -18.44 44.84 32.63
N ASN A 530 -17.52 45.43 31.86
CA ASN A 530 -16.66 44.70 30.92
C ASN A 530 -15.86 43.60 31.64
N VAL A 531 -15.54 42.53 30.90
CA VAL A 531 -14.65 41.47 31.41
C VAL A 531 -13.27 42.05 31.78
N PRO A 532 -12.49 41.41 32.67
CA PRO A 532 -11.14 41.86 32.98
C PRO A 532 -10.29 42.07 31.72
N CYS A 533 -9.58 43.19 31.67
CA CYS A 533 -8.76 43.66 30.55
C CYS A 533 -9.49 43.89 29.22
N ASP A 534 -10.82 43.97 29.17
CA ASP A 534 -11.55 44.45 28.00
C ASP A 534 -11.77 45.97 28.09
N ILE A 535 -10.74 46.74 27.72
CA ILE A 535 -10.78 48.21 27.77
C ILE A 535 -11.67 48.76 26.64
N ASN A 536 -11.76 48.02 25.53
CA ASN A 536 -12.36 48.47 24.30
C ASN A 536 -13.88 48.16 24.21
N GLY A 537 -14.38 47.25 25.04
CA GLY A 537 -15.78 46.83 25.19
C GLY A 537 -16.27 45.82 24.15
N ASP A 538 -15.38 45.01 23.57
CA ASP A 538 -15.71 44.00 22.56
C ASP A 538 -15.96 42.60 23.14
N GLU A 539 -15.97 42.48 24.47
CA GLU A 539 -16.13 41.23 25.22
C GLU A 539 -14.93 40.27 25.08
N ILE A 540 -13.79 40.73 24.54
CA ILE A 540 -12.53 39.98 24.42
C ILE A 540 -11.49 40.64 25.34
N PRO A 541 -10.90 39.91 26.31
CA PRO A 541 -9.80 40.44 27.13
C PRO A 541 -8.59 40.85 26.27
N ASP A 542 -8.03 42.06 26.49
CA ASP A 542 -6.82 42.60 25.83
C ASP A 542 -5.50 42.18 26.52
N CYS A 543 -5.59 41.20 27.40
CA CYS A 543 -4.49 40.41 27.90
C CYS A 543 -4.37 39.14 27.06
#